data_AF-A0A8H5MY81-F1
#
_entry.id   AF-A0A8H5MY81-F1
#
_cell.length_a   1.000
_cell.length_b   1.000
_cell.length_c   1.000
_cell.angle_alpha   90.00
_cell.angle_beta   90.00
_cell.angle_gamma   90.00
#
_symmetry.space_group_name_H-M   'P 1'
#
loop_
_entity.id
_entity.type
_entity.pdbx_description
1 polymer ?
#
loop_
_entity_poly.entity_id
_entity_poly.type
_entity_poly.pdbx_seq_one_letter_code
_entity_poly.pdbx_strand_id
1 'polypeptide(L)'
;MAENNFSAPPVLPATRLHSPTASLTILEPLSRRGSGPGLIILVPETGTATTNTLRIDGCVPSPLMKWAEEGYTVAEITEAGLANPGEALSQALKELEATKSTEPKNVVGVIGVLVAYSTPLWNKVAPHVDSFPQISGAVIFGDVGDSDVSAIASSKVPQLHHLAGKTSKRLQRTKAVTAYNYPETTSYLFGTPFSQDFSYNLESVSHSRSLSFLKPLMNGPYFDLEVIWDEHTYWEFENRSVENTMSTMVQEPYVNHVPTVFTLLPVISISRRKAADSYYLDDRWDWPAPGIPPTGRKLEIPFTAVVNIRGDRLYHEHIGWDQGTVLAQLGLMPSYLPYPHPVPDSQGQEKLEYRVPVAGVETANKMRDKEAVESNEMFAFGLRKV
;
A
#
# COMPACT_ATOMS: atom_id res chain seq x y z
N MET A 1 6.64 -34.96 1.25
CA MET A 1 5.34 -34.27 1.31
C MET A 1 5.44 -33.32 2.47
N ALA A 2 5.58 -32.01 2.20
CA ALA A 2 5.54 -31.02 3.26
C ALA A 2 4.16 -31.07 3.91
N GLU A 3 4.10 -31.05 5.25
CA GLU A 3 2.84 -30.99 5.97
C GLU A 3 2.09 -29.72 5.54
N ASN A 4 0.82 -29.91 5.15
CA ASN A 4 -0.05 -28.87 4.65
C ASN A 4 -0.42 -27.92 5.81
N ASN A 5 0.36 -26.85 5.99
CA ASN A 5 0.18 -25.93 7.14
C ASN A 5 -0.97 -24.94 6.98
N PHE A 6 -1.58 -24.84 5.79
CA PHE A 6 -2.66 -23.89 5.52
C PHE A 6 -3.95 -24.62 5.11
N SER A 7 -4.99 -24.50 5.93
CA SER A 7 -6.35 -24.89 5.54
C SER A 7 -6.90 -23.94 4.48
N ALA A 8 -7.92 -24.38 3.72
CA ALA A 8 -8.58 -23.51 2.75
C ALA A 8 -8.91 -22.14 3.38
N PRO A 9 -8.46 -21.04 2.78
CA PRO A 9 -8.62 -19.71 3.35
C PRO A 9 -10.09 -19.37 3.52
N PRO A 10 -10.47 -18.70 4.64
CA PRO A 10 -11.85 -18.32 4.87
C PRO A 10 -12.34 -17.37 3.77
N VAL A 11 -13.62 -17.49 3.42
CA VAL A 11 -14.33 -16.58 2.51
C VAL A 11 -14.08 -15.13 2.93
N LEU A 12 -13.96 -14.22 1.95
CA LEU A 12 -13.78 -12.80 2.19
C LEU A 12 -14.77 -12.29 3.26
N PRO A 13 -14.31 -11.47 4.22
CA PRO A 13 -15.17 -10.99 5.30
C PRO A 13 -16.34 -10.20 4.71
N ALA A 14 -17.56 -10.62 5.05
CA ALA A 14 -18.77 -9.97 4.57
C ALA A 14 -18.89 -8.54 5.13
N THR A 15 -19.25 -7.60 4.27
CA THR A 15 -19.56 -6.22 4.65
C THR A 15 -20.73 -6.20 5.63
N ARG A 16 -20.46 -5.78 6.87
CA ARG A 16 -21.47 -5.59 7.92
C ARG A 16 -21.52 -4.12 8.30
N LEU A 17 -22.54 -3.46 7.80
CA LEU A 17 -22.74 -2.02 7.96
C LEU A 17 -24.08 -1.77 8.66
N HIS A 18 -24.09 -0.80 9.57
CA HIS A 18 -25.31 -0.28 10.15
C HIS A 18 -25.22 1.24 10.33
N SER A 19 -26.33 1.95 10.13
CA SER A 19 -26.39 3.41 10.22
C SER A 19 -27.36 3.82 11.34
N PRO A 20 -26.87 4.09 12.56
CA PRO A 20 -27.69 4.56 13.67
C PRO A 20 -28.43 5.87 13.37
N THR A 21 -27.84 6.73 12.55
CA THR A 21 -28.46 7.98 12.05
C THR A 21 -28.11 8.18 10.58
N ALA A 22 -28.71 9.19 9.92
CA ALA A 22 -28.38 9.54 8.53
C ALA A 22 -26.94 10.06 8.35
N SER A 23 -26.27 10.44 9.43
CA SER A 23 -24.93 11.04 9.41
C SER A 23 -23.90 10.25 10.22
N LEU A 24 -24.28 9.08 10.74
CA LEU A 24 -23.41 8.16 11.45
C LEU A 24 -23.56 6.76 10.85
N THR A 25 -22.46 6.19 10.40
CA THR A 25 -22.39 4.85 9.82
C THR A 25 -21.30 4.05 10.52
N ILE A 26 -21.59 2.82 10.93
CA ILE A 26 -20.62 1.91 11.52
C ILE A 26 -20.36 0.76 10.55
N LEU A 27 -19.09 0.49 10.28
CA LEU A 27 -18.62 -0.65 9.51
C LEU A 27 -17.76 -1.54 10.39
N GLU A 28 -18.13 -2.82 10.48
CA GLU A 28 -17.30 -3.82 11.15
C GLU A 28 -15.98 -4.08 10.38
N PRO A 29 -14.93 -4.59 11.05
CA PRO A 29 -13.65 -4.85 10.41
C PRO A 29 -13.80 -5.75 9.19
N LEU A 30 -13.25 -5.32 8.06
CA LEU A 30 -13.09 -6.13 6.86
C LEU A 30 -11.78 -6.92 6.94
N SER A 31 -11.41 -7.44 8.11
CA SER A 31 -10.28 -8.36 8.29
C SER A 31 -10.79 -9.74 8.69
N ARG A 32 -10.08 -10.82 8.34
CA ARG A 32 -10.38 -12.20 8.80
C ARG A 32 -10.32 -12.33 10.32
N ARG A 33 -9.53 -11.47 10.99
CA ARG A 33 -9.55 -11.35 12.46
C ARG A 33 -10.96 -11.07 12.99
N GLY A 34 -11.81 -10.37 12.23
CA GLY A 34 -13.22 -10.14 12.55
C GLY A 34 -13.48 -9.21 13.73
N SER A 35 -12.44 -8.81 14.47
CA SER A 35 -12.49 -7.82 15.53
C SER A 35 -11.33 -6.83 15.44
N GLY A 36 -11.46 -5.67 16.08
CA GLY A 36 -10.40 -4.69 16.17
C GLY A 36 -10.77 -3.43 16.92
N PRO A 37 -9.80 -2.53 17.15
CA PRO A 37 -10.05 -1.30 17.86
C PRO A 37 -11.02 -0.42 17.08
N GLY A 38 -11.80 0.38 17.81
CA GLY A 38 -12.69 1.37 17.22
C GLY A 38 -11.93 2.46 16.46
N LEU A 39 -12.62 3.09 15.53
CA LEU A 39 -12.16 4.21 14.73
C LEU A 39 -13.29 5.21 14.54
N ILE A 40 -13.06 6.53 14.63
CA ILE A 40 -14.02 7.53 14.15
C ILE A 40 -13.43 8.38 13.02
N ILE A 41 -13.93 8.24 11.79
CA ILE A 41 -13.52 9.09 10.67
C ILE A 41 -14.53 10.22 10.44
N LEU A 42 -14.05 11.43 10.12
CA LEU A 42 -14.92 12.54 9.74
C LEU A 42 -14.75 12.87 8.27
N VAL A 43 -15.84 12.75 7.53
CA VAL A 43 -15.82 12.87 6.07
C VAL A 43 -16.79 13.97 5.63
N PRO A 44 -16.47 14.70 4.54
CA PRO A 44 -17.42 15.66 3.98
C PRO A 44 -18.64 14.95 3.38
N GLU A 45 -18.42 13.81 2.71
CA GLU A 45 -19.44 12.99 2.06
C GLU A 45 -19.36 11.54 2.56
N THR A 46 -20.50 10.82 2.49
CA THR A 46 -20.57 9.41 2.89
C THR A 46 -19.66 8.51 2.06
N GLY A 47 -19.04 7.53 2.73
CA GLY A 47 -18.25 6.47 2.12
C GLY A 47 -19.08 5.32 1.54
N THR A 48 -20.43 5.43 1.54
CA THR A 48 -21.37 4.42 1.03
C THR A 48 -21.96 4.82 -0.32
N ALA A 49 -22.08 3.89 -1.28
CA ALA A 49 -22.78 4.10 -2.55
C ALA A 49 -24.29 3.87 -2.44
N THR A 50 -24.71 2.92 -1.60
CA THR A 50 -26.11 2.68 -1.22
C THR A 50 -26.18 2.39 0.28
N THR A 51 -27.37 2.16 0.83
CA THR A 51 -27.56 1.82 2.25
C THR A 51 -26.67 0.66 2.73
N ASN A 52 -26.30 -0.28 1.86
CA ASN A 52 -25.54 -1.47 2.23
C ASN A 52 -24.25 -1.69 1.42
N THR A 53 -23.88 -0.76 0.52
CA THR A 53 -22.70 -0.92 -0.34
C THR A 53 -21.70 0.20 -0.14
N LEU A 54 -20.42 -0.17 -0.10
CA LEU A 54 -19.31 0.78 0.02
C LEU A 54 -19.08 1.47 -1.33
N ARG A 55 -18.68 2.74 -1.28
CA ARG A 55 -18.38 3.55 -2.47
C ARG A 55 -16.96 3.27 -2.95
N ILE A 56 -16.84 2.96 -4.23
CA ILE A 56 -15.57 2.80 -4.95
C ILE A 56 -15.71 3.58 -6.26
N ASP A 57 -14.75 4.43 -6.56
CA ASP A 57 -14.73 5.24 -7.79
C ASP A 57 -13.32 5.17 -8.40
N GLY A 58 -13.22 4.82 -9.69
CA GLY A 58 -11.93 4.69 -10.36
C GLY A 58 -10.92 3.78 -9.65
N CYS A 59 -11.39 2.67 -9.05
CA CYS A 59 -10.59 1.75 -8.21
C CYS A 59 -10.06 2.35 -6.88
N VAL A 60 -10.57 3.52 -6.47
CA VAL A 60 -10.24 4.15 -5.19
C VAL A 60 -11.35 3.82 -4.18
N PRO A 61 -11.05 3.09 -3.09
CA PRO A 61 -12.03 2.79 -2.06
C PRO A 61 -12.29 4.01 -1.17
N SER A 62 -13.49 4.08 -0.57
CA SER A 62 -13.79 5.10 0.44
C SER A 62 -12.90 4.96 1.68
N PRO A 63 -12.70 6.04 2.45
CA PRO A 63 -11.98 5.98 3.73
C PRO A 63 -12.57 4.93 4.69
N LEU A 64 -13.90 4.83 4.73
CA LEU A 64 -14.63 3.84 5.51
C LEU A 64 -14.16 2.42 5.23
N MET A 65 -14.12 2.05 3.94
CA MET A 65 -13.66 0.73 3.50
C MET A 65 -12.18 0.52 3.81
N LYS A 66 -11.34 1.51 3.46
CA LYS A 66 -9.89 1.41 3.60
C LYS A 66 -9.47 1.15 5.05
N TRP A 67 -10.05 1.86 6.01
CA TRP A 67 -9.76 1.65 7.43
C TRP A 67 -10.35 0.36 7.98
N ALA A 68 -11.51 -0.09 7.50
CA ALA A 68 -12.05 -1.38 7.91
C ALA A 68 -11.19 -2.56 7.42
N GLU A 69 -10.60 -2.46 6.22
CA GLU A 69 -9.65 -3.45 5.69
C GLU A 69 -8.35 -3.51 6.50
N GLU A 70 -7.93 -2.41 7.14
CA GLU A 70 -6.82 -2.39 8.10
C GLU A 70 -7.16 -3.10 9.43
N GLY A 71 -8.40 -3.60 9.58
CA GLY A 71 -8.84 -4.37 10.74
C GLY A 71 -9.42 -3.52 11.88
N TYR A 72 -9.92 -2.32 11.58
CA TYR A 72 -10.61 -1.46 12.55
C TYR A 72 -12.14 -1.56 12.44
N THR A 73 -12.84 -1.33 13.54
CA THR A 73 -14.28 -1.06 13.51
C THR A 73 -14.47 0.43 13.30
N VAL A 74 -15.01 0.84 12.15
CA VAL A 74 -15.00 2.24 11.72
C VAL A 74 -16.37 2.88 11.88
N ALA A 75 -16.43 3.97 12.64
CA ALA A 75 -17.55 4.89 12.72
C ALA A 75 -17.29 6.11 11.82
N GLU A 76 -18.05 6.24 10.76
CA GLU A 76 -18.04 7.41 9.88
C GLU A 76 -19.08 8.42 10.34
N ILE A 77 -18.64 9.65 10.61
CA ILE A 77 -19.55 10.78 10.83
C ILE A 77 -19.38 11.77 9.67
N THR A 78 -20.48 12.09 9.00
CA THR A 78 -20.47 13.06 7.90
C THR A 78 -20.56 14.50 8.41
N GLU A 79 -20.17 15.48 7.60
CA GLU A 79 -20.25 16.91 7.99
C GLU A 79 -21.65 17.32 8.45
N ALA A 80 -22.70 16.78 7.83
CA ALA A 80 -24.09 17.04 8.22
C ALA A 80 -24.43 16.62 9.66
N GLY A 81 -23.72 15.62 10.19
CA GLY A 81 -23.89 15.14 11.57
C GLY A 81 -23.19 15.99 12.63
N LEU A 82 -22.36 16.95 12.21
CA LEU A 82 -21.55 17.79 13.11
C LEU A 82 -22.25 19.10 13.51
N ALA A 83 -23.58 19.16 13.43
CA ALA A 83 -24.36 20.26 14.00
C ALA A 83 -24.21 20.33 15.54
N ASN A 84 -24.16 19.15 16.19
CA ASN A 84 -23.87 18.98 17.63
C ASN A 84 -22.65 18.04 17.80
N PRO A 85 -21.41 18.54 17.64
CA PRO A 85 -20.19 17.73 17.63
C PRO A 85 -20.00 16.80 18.84
N GLY A 86 -20.29 17.29 20.05
CA GLY A 86 -20.16 16.49 21.27
C GLY A 86 -21.16 15.33 21.35
N GLU A 87 -22.40 15.53 20.89
CA GLU A 87 -23.42 14.48 20.84
C GLU A 87 -23.08 13.44 19.77
N ALA A 88 -22.64 13.88 18.59
CA ALA A 88 -22.21 13.00 17.51
C ALA A 88 -21.04 12.10 17.94
N LEU A 89 -20.03 12.65 18.63
CA LEU A 89 -18.95 11.87 19.22
C LEU A 89 -19.46 10.88 20.26
N SER A 90 -20.30 11.34 21.19
CA SER A 90 -20.85 10.48 22.24
C SER A 90 -21.66 9.32 21.66
N GLN A 91 -22.42 9.57 20.60
CA GLN A 91 -23.21 8.53 19.94
C GLN A 91 -22.31 7.54 19.21
N ALA A 92 -21.35 8.01 18.41
CA ALA A 92 -20.40 7.13 17.73
C ALA A 92 -19.63 6.24 18.71
N LEU A 93 -19.22 6.78 19.86
CA LEU A 93 -18.56 6.02 20.91
C LEU A 93 -19.43 4.92 21.49
N LYS A 94 -20.69 5.24 21.78
CA LYS A 94 -21.66 4.27 22.30
C LYS A 94 -21.92 3.13 21.30
N GLU A 95 -22.02 3.45 20.02
CA GLU A 95 -22.26 2.44 18.97
C GLU A 95 -21.03 1.56 18.73
N LEU A 96 -19.83 2.14 18.77
CA LEU A 96 -18.57 1.37 18.75
C LEU A 96 -18.47 0.42 19.95
N GLU A 97 -18.83 0.87 21.16
CA GLU A 97 -18.82 0.04 22.37
C GLU A 97 -19.88 -1.07 22.34
N ALA A 98 -21.05 -0.80 21.74
CA ALA A 98 -22.12 -1.79 21.56
C ALA A 98 -21.78 -2.85 20.49
N THR A 99 -20.92 -2.51 19.53
CA THR A 99 -20.54 -3.40 18.42
C THR A 99 -19.63 -4.52 18.93
N LYS A 100 -20.04 -5.78 18.69
CA LYS A 100 -19.33 -6.96 19.22
C LYS A 100 -17.91 -7.12 18.70
N SER A 101 -17.66 -6.70 17.46
CA SER A 101 -16.34 -6.77 16.81
C SER A 101 -15.37 -5.67 17.28
N THR A 102 -15.79 -4.74 18.13
CA THR A 102 -14.89 -3.73 18.71
C THR A 102 -14.11 -4.31 19.88
N GLU A 103 -12.83 -4.61 19.68
CA GLU A 103 -11.93 -5.11 20.71
C GLU A 103 -10.53 -4.48 20.61
N PRO A 104 -9.95 -4.03 21.73
CA PRO A 104 -10.48 -4.03 23.10
C PRO A 104 -11.62 -3.01 23.34
N LYS A 105 -12.63 -3.38 24.13
CA LYS A 105 -13.79 -2.50 24.47
C LYS A 105 -13.44 -1.33 25.39
N ASN A 106 -12.42 -1.51 26.22
CA ASN A 106 -11.99 -0.53 27.24
C ASN A 106 -10.87 0.38 26.73
N VAL A 107 -10.30 0.01 25.59
CA VAL A 107 -9.42 0.85 24.77
C VAL A 107 -10.09 0.91 23.41
N VAL A 108 -11.22 1.60 23.38
CA VAL A 108 -11.67 2.14 22.10
C VAL A 108 -10.53 3.06 21.72
N GLY A 109 -9.86 2.78 20.60
CA GLY A 109 -9.33 3.90 19.88
C GLY A 109 -10.55 4.78 19.61
N VAL A 110 -10.76 5.86 20.35
CA VAL A 110 -11.10 7.01 19.55
C VAL A 110 -9.76 7.32 18.95
N ILE A 111 -9.65 6.89 17.71
CA ILE A 111 -9.45 7.89 16.70
C ILE A 111 -10.40 9.07 17.02
N GLY A 112 -9.97 9.91 17.96
CA GLY A 112 -10.03 11.35 17.84
C GLY A 112 -8.97 11.77 16.84
N VAL A 113 -8.44 10.82 16.08
CA VAL A 113 -8.12 10.92 14.69
C VAL A 113 -9.43 11.01 13.97
N LEU A 114 -10.21 12.03 14.28
CA LEU A 114 -10.66 12.89 13.23
C LEU A 114 -9.65 12.82 12.08
N VAL A 115 -9.85 11.88 11.15
CA VAL A 115 -9.27 11.92 9.82
C VAL A 115 -10.14 12.98 9.23
N ALA A 116 -9.91 14.21 9.68
CA ALA A 116 -10.58 15.36 9.21
C ALA A 116 -9.94 15.48 7.84
N TYR A 117 -10.65 14.95 6.86
CA TYR A 117 -10.38 15.20 5.46
C TYR A 117 -10.60 16.69 5.11
N SER A 118 -10.71 17.56 6.13
CA SER A 118 -10.56 19.01 6.12
C SER A 118 -10.28 19.57 7.53
N THR A 119 -9.38 20.56 7.65
CA THR A 119 -9.14 21.33 8.89
C THR A 119 -10.41 21.89 9.56
N PRO A 120 -11.43 22.38 8.82
CA PRO A 120 -12.68 22.88 9.41
C PRO A 120 -13.46 21.84 10.23
N LEU A 121 -13.47 20.56 9.82
CA LEU A 121 -14.17 19.51 10.56
C LEU A 121 -13.50 19.23 11.91
N TRP A 122 -12.16 19.25 11.95
CA TRP A 122 -11.40 19.14 13.20
C TRP A 122 -11.72 20.25 14.17
N ASN A 123 -11.73 21.49 13.71
CA ASN A 123 -11.97 22.63 14.59
C ASN A 123 -13.36 22.61 15.24
N LYS A 124 -14.37 22.00 14.59
CA LYS A 124 -15.70 21.81 15.19
C LYS A 124 -15.68 20.83 16.37
N VAL A 125 -14.82 19.81 16.33
CA VAL A 125 -14.88 18.67 17.25
C VAL A 125 -13.77 18.71 18.32
N ALA A 126 -12.62 19.31 18.02
CA ALA A 126 -11.48 19.42 18.93
C ALA A 126 -11.82 19.92 20.34
N PRO A 127 -12.73 20.92 20.55
CA PRO A 127 -13.12 21.35 21.90
C PRO A 127 -13.80 20.27 22.75
N HIS A 128 -14.37 19.25 22.11
CA HIS A 128 -15.11 18.18 22.77
C HIS A 128 -14.26 16.92 23.00
N VAL A 129 -13.20 16.71 22.20
CA VAL A 129 -12.32 15.53 22.24
C VAL A 129 -11.79 15.27 23.65
N ASP A 130 -11.32 16.31 24.33
CA ASP A 130 -10.74 16.20 25.68
C ASP A 130 -11.74 15.73 26.75
N SER A 131 -13.05 15.76 26.46
CA SER A 131 -14.10 15.26 27.37
C SER A 131 -14.26 13.73 27.32
N PHE A 132 -13.68 13.07 26.30
CA PHE A 132 -13.83 11.63 26.09
C PHE A 132 -12.48 10.92 26.35
N PRO A 133 -12.29 10.28 27.52
CA PRO A 133 -11.02 9.64 27.87
C PRO A 133 -10.70 8.40 27.03
N GLN A 134 -11.69 7.87 26.32
CA GLN A 134 -11.51 6.81 25.34
C GLN A 134 -10.61 7.27 24.18
N ILE A 135 -10.49 8.58 23.91
CA ILE A 135 -9.72 9.09 22.77
C ILE A 135 -8.22 8.98 23.03
N SER A 136 -7.49 8.29 22.14
CA SER A 136 -6.05 8.03 22.32
C SER A 136 -5.13 8.87 21.43
N GLY A 137 -5.60 9.41 20.30
CA GLY A 137 -4.80 10.27 19.41
C GLY A 137 -5.60 10.86 18.25
N ALA A 138 -5.00 11.78 17.48
CA ALA A 138 -5.59 12.55 16.35
C ALA A 138 -4.73 12.61 15.06
N VAL A 139 -5.31 12.53 13.84
CA VAL A 139 -4.58 12.69 12.56
C VAL A 139 -5.34 13.66 11.63
N ILE A 140 -4.82 14.86 11.44
CA ILE A 140 -5.49 15.95 10.74
C ILE A 140 -4.84 16.19 9.38
N PHE A 141 -5.65 16.43 8.34
CA PHE A 141 -5.18 16.92 7.03
C PHE A 141 -5.49 18.42 6.91
N GLY A 142 -4.50 19.22 6.48
CA GLY A 142 -4.62 20.68 6.35
C GLY A 142 -3.64 21.29 5.35
N ASP A 143 -3.67 22.61 5.16
CA ASP A 143 -2.78 23.34 4.25
C ASP A 143 -1.68 24.13 5.00
N VAL A 144 -0.61 24.49 4.28
CA VAL A 144 0.59 25.18 4.80
C VAL A 144 0.48 26.73 4.75
N GLY A 145 -0.54 27.34 4.15
CA GLY A 145 -0.74 28.80 4.18
C GLY A 145 -2.21 29.21 4.03
N ASP A 146 -2.73 30.32 4.57
CA ASP A 146 -2.12 31.45 5.29
C ASP A 146 -2.66 31.51 6.74
N SER A 147 -1.83 31.92 7.71
CA SER A 147 -2.10 31.99 9.17
C SER A 147 -2.13 30.65 9.94
N ASP A 148 -0.99 29.96 9.81
CA ASP A 148 -0.38 29.05 10.79
C ASP A 148 -1.10 27.72 11.08
N VAL A 149 -0.25 26.72 11.34
CA VAL A 149 -0.55 25.50 12.11
C VAL A 149 -1.29 25.81 13.43
N SER A 150 -1.38 27.08 13.85
CA SER A 150 -2.20 27.59 14.97
C SER A 150 -3.70 27.66 14.71
N ALA A 151 -4.17 27.55 13.45
CA ALA A 151 -5.59 27.43 13.15
C ALA A 151 -6.13 26.02 13.44
N ILE A 152 -5.26 25.01 13.54
CA ILE A 152 -5.64 23.67 13.97
C ILE A 152 -5.84 23.72 15.48
N ALA A 153 -7.08 23.53 15.92
CA ALA A 153 -7.42 23.57 17.34
C ALA A 153 -6.60 22.54 18.15
N SER A 154 -6.02 22.98 19.26
CA SER A 154 -5.24 22.11 20.14
C SER A 154 -6.16 21.21 20.98
N SER A 155 -5.68 20.00 21.28
CA SER A 155 -6.30 19.04 22.20
C SER A 155 -5.20 18.36 23.00
N LYS A 156 -5.55 17.79 24.16
CA LYS A 156 -4.61 17.05 25.03
C LYS A 156 -4.15 15.73 24.42
N VAL A 157 -4.88 15.19 23.44
CA VAL A 157 -4.51 13.92 22.80
C VAL A 157 -3.35 14.15 21.82
N PRO A 158 -2.41 13.18 21.67
CA PRO A 158 -1.36 13.25 20.66
C PRO A 158 -1.93 13.49 19.26
N GLN A 159 -1.28 14.32 18.45
CA GLN A 159 -1.73 14.68 17.11
C GLN A 159 -0.68 14.44 16.03
N LEU A 160 -1.13 14.01 14.85
CA LEU A 160 -0.37 13.91 13.62
C LEU A 160 -0.98 14.86 12.59
N HIS A 161 -0.18 15.70 11.95
CA HIS A 161 -0.67 16.63 10.93
C HIS A 161 -0.06 16.32 9.57
N HIS A 162 -0.91 16.18 8.55
CA HIS A 162 -0.54 16.06 7.15
C HIS A 162 -0.84 17.37 6.43
N LEU A 163 0.19 18.15 6.14
CA LEU A 163 0.05 19.53 5.67
C LEU A 163 0.42 19.65 4.18
N ALA A 164 -0.52 20.07 3.35
CA ALA A 164 -0.32 20.31 1.93
C ALA A 164 0.34 21.67 1.67
N GLY A 165 1.33 21.71 0.79
CA GLY A 165 2.02 22.93 0.39
C GLY A 165 3.47 23.04 0.87
N LYS A 166 4.15 24.05 0.34
CA LYS A 166 5.57 24.30 0.59
C LYS A 166 5.75 25.09 1.89
N THR A 167 6.53 24.54 2.83
CA THR A 167 6.93 25.25 4.05
C THR A 167 8.44 25.49 4.03
N SER A 168 8.84 26.72 4.39
CA SER A 168 10.24 27.06 4.68
C SER A 168 10.62 26.80 6.15
N LYS A 169 9.62 26.59 7.03
CA LYS A 169 9.81 26.36 8.46
C LYS A 169 9.91 24.87 8.75
N ARG A 170 10.81 24.51 9.68
CA ARG A 170 10.88 23.15 10.21
C ARG A 170 9.60 22.87 11.02
N LEU A 171 8.86 21.84 10.61
CA LEU A 171 7.63 21.42 11.29
C LEU A 171 7.90 20.78 12.66
N GLN A 172 6.91 20.88 13.55
CA GLN A 172 6.97 20.32 14.89
C GLN A 172 7.00 18.78 14.85
N ARG A 173 7.92 18.18 15.61
CA ARG A 173 8.04 16.72 15.78
C ARG A 173 8.29 16.42 17.25
N THR A 174 7.22 16.45 18.02
CA THR A 174 7.20 16.16 19.46
C THR A 174 6.29 14.97 19.72
N LYS A 175 6.32 14.43 20.95
CA LYS A 175 5.39 13.36 21.35
C LYS A 175 3.92 13.80 21.31
N ALA A 176 3.65 15.09 21.50
CA ALA A 176 2.30 15.64 21.51
C ALA A 176 1.81 16.00 20.10
N VAL A 177 2.70 16.53 19.24
CA VAL A 177 2.36 16.94 17.87
C VAL A 177 3.49 16.56 16.93
N THR A 178 3.17 15.78 15.90
CA THR A 178 4.07 15.46 14.78
C THR A 178 3.45 15.95 13.48
N ALA A 179 4.17 16.77 12.71
CA ALA A 179 3.67 17.31 11.46
C ALA A 179 4.58 16.93 10.27
N TYR A 180 3.95 16.58 9.15
CA TYR A 180 4.57 16.28 7.87
C TYR A 180 4.06 17.26 6.82
N ASN A 181 4.94 17.69 5.92
CA ASN A 181 4.56 18.51 4.77
C ASN A 181 4.59 17.70 3.47
N TYR A 182 3.73 18.12 2.53
CA TYR A 182 3.57 17.56 1.20
C TYR A 182 3.72 18.70 0.18
N PRO A 183 4.96 19.03 -0.24
CA PRO A 183 5.26 20.25 -1.00
C PRO A 183 4.77 20.24 -2.45
N GLU A 184 4.42 19.06 -2.98
CA GLU A 184 3.98 18.85 -4.36
C GLU A 184 2.47 19.08 -4.55
N THR A 185 1.70 19.06 -3.46
CA THR A 185 0.25 19.32 -3.48
C THR A 185 -0.05 20.73 -2.99
N THR A 186 -1.11 21.31 -3.54
CA THR A 186 -1.63 22.64 -3.20
C THR A 186 -2.82 22.59 -2.25
N SER A 187 -3.36 21.40 -1.94
CA SER A 187 -4.62 21.22 -1.22
C SER A 187 -4.57 20.01 -0.31
N TYR A 188 -5.08 20.14 0.92
CA TYR A 188 -5.24 19.05 1.90
C TYR A 188 -6.11 17.90 1.39
N LEU A 189 -6.93 18.16 0.37
CA LEU A 189 -7.79 17.17 -0.26
C LEU A 189 -7.01 16.09 -1.03
N PHE A 190 -5.68 16.19 -1.12
CA PHE A 190 -4.84 15.15 -1.70
C PHE A 190 -5.07 13.76 -1.06
N GLY A 191 -5.41 13.74 0.23
CA GLY A 191 -5.71 12.52 0.97
C GLY A 191 -7.17 12.08 0.89
N THR A 192 -8.07 12.91 0.35
CA THR A 192 -9.52 12.68 0.37
C THR A 192 -9.95 11.97 -0.92
N PRO A 193 -10.36 10.69 -0.85
CA PRO A 193 -10.89 9.99 -2.03
C PRO A 193 -12.05 10.76 -2.67
N PHE A 194 -12.19 10.63 -3.99
CA PHE A 194 -13.24 11.27 -4.80
C PHE A 194 -13.10 12.79 -4.98
N SER A 195 -12.08 13.41 -4.37
CA SER A 195 -11.72 14.80 -4.66
C SER A 195 -10.97 14.91 -6.00
N GLN A 196 -11.10 16.07 -6.66
CA GLN A 196 -10.32 16.40 -7.86
C GLN A 196 -8.81 16.50 -7.57
N ASP A 197 -8.44 16.89 -6.34
CA ASP A 197 -7.04 17.04 -5.92
C ASP A 197 -6.43 15.74 -5.39
N PHE A 198 -7.18 14.62 -5.40
CA PHE A 198 -6.75 13.36 -4.82
C PHE A 198 -5.47 12.82 -5.48
N SER A 199 -4.49 12.45 -4.66
CA SER A 199 -3.23 11.87 -5.11
C SER A 199 -2.97 10.55 -4.41
N TYR A 200 -3.13 9.45 -5.15
CA TYR A 200 -2.98 8.09 -4.63
C TYR A 200 -1.60 7.86 -3.97
N ASN A 201 -0.53 8.39 -4.58
CA ASN A 201 0.83 8.22 -4.07
C ASN A 201 1.05 8.94 -2.74
N LEU A 202 0.59 10.19 -2.65
CA LEU A 202 0.75 11.00 -1.43
C LEU A 202 -0.17 10.50 -0.32
N GLU A 203 -1.37 10.03 -0.67
CA GLU A 203 -2.31 9.40 0.25
C GLU A 203 -1.77 8.07 0.80
N SER A 204 -1.16 7.22 -0.02
CA SER A 204 -0.51 6.00 0.45
C SER A 204 0.59 6.26 1.49
N VAL A 205 1.40 7.31 1.26
CA VAL A 205 2.43 7.76 2.20
C VAL A 205 1.83 8.34 3.48
N SER A 206 0.81 9.18 3.39
CA SER A 206 0.13 9.75 4.56
C SER A 206 -0.57 8.67 5.38
N HIS A 207 -1.24 7.71 4.74
CA HIS A 207 -1.89 6.56 5.36
C HIS A 207 -0.91 5.70 6.16
N SER A 208 0.25 5.38 5.57
CA SER A 208 1.30 4.60 6.25
C SER A 208 1.84 5.32 7.50
N ARG A 209 2.00 6.65 7.43
CA ARG A 209 2.38 7.50 8.57
C ARG A 209 1.29 7.53 9.63
N SER A 210 0.02 7.61 9.22
CA SER A 210 -1.14 7.55 10.11
C SER A 210 -1.17 6.23 10.88
N LEU A 211 -1.05 5.08 10.20
CA LEU A 211 -1.00 3.77 10.85
C LEU A 211 0.16 3.65 11.84
N SER A 212 1.35 4.13 11.47
CA SER A 212 2.55 4.08 12.32
C SER A 212 2.38 4.93 13.58
N PHE A 213 1.67 6.05 13.49
CA PHE A 213 1.32 6.90 14.62
C PHE A 213 0.25 6.26 15.51
N LEU A 214 -0.71 5.58 14.89
CA LEU A 214 -1.93 5.12 15.55
C LEU A 214 -1.82 3.78 16.26
N LYS A 215 -1.21 2.79 15.60
CA LYS A 215 -1.10 1.43 16.13
C LYS A 215 -0.49 1.41 17.55
N PRO A 216 0.57 2.19 17.86
CA PRO A 216 1.12 2.22 19.22
C PRO A 216 0.18 2.84 20.27
N LEU A 217 -0.71 3.76 19.88
CA LEU A 217 -1.64 4.42 20.80
C LEU A 217 -2.82 3.50 21.17
N MET A 218 -3.25 2.66 20.22
CA MET A 218 -4.37 1.72 20.39
C MET A 218 -3.91 0.28 20.69
N ASN A 219 -2.60 0.03 20.70
CA ASN A 219 -2.00 -1.30 20.83
C ASN A 219 -2.50 -2.30 19.77
N GLY A 220 -2.61 -1.86 18.51
CA GLY A 220 -3.03 -2.67 17.37
C GLY A 220 -3.81 -1.86 16.33
N PRO A 221 -4.29 -2.49 15.24
CA PRO A 221 -4.11 -3.88 14.83
C PRO A 221 -2.66 -4.21 14.45
N TYR A 222 -2.16 -5.32 14.97
CA TYR A 222 -0.91 -5.92 14.51
C TYR A 222 -1.21 -7.21 13.77
N PHE A 223 -0.58 -7.37 12.61
CA PHE A 223 -0.68 -8.55 11.78
C PHE A 223 0.72 -9.05 11.47
N ASP A 224 0.87 -10.37 11.42
CA ASP A 224 2.12 -11.00 11.05
C ASP A 224 2.27 -11.02 9.53
N LEU A 225 3.09 -10.11 9.01
CA LEU A 225 3.29 -9.94 7.58
C LEU A 225 3.98 -11.16 6.95
N GLU A 226 4.77 -11.92 7.72
CA GLU A 226 5.43 -13.13 7.20
C GLU A 226 4.40 -14.24 6.99
N VAL A 227 3.48 -14.42 7.94
CA VAL A 227 2.41 -15.44 7.82
C VAL A 227 1.48 -15.12 6.65
N ILE A 228 1.11 -13.85 6.47
CA ILE A 228 0.27 -13.41 5.35
C ILE A 228 0.97 -13.70 4.01
N TRP A 229 2.26 -13.37 3.92
CA TRP A 229 3.03 -13.59 2.70
C TRP A 229 3.26 -15.08 2.41
N ASP A 230 3.58 -15.87 3.43
CA ASP A 230 3.74 -17.32 3.31
C ASP A 230 2.43 -17.99 2.84
N GLU A 231 1.28 -17.57 3.39
CA GLU A 231 -0.04 -18.09 2.97
C GLU A 231 -0.34 -17.72 1.51
N HIS A 232 -0.14 -16.46 1.12
CA HIS A 232 -0.39 -15.99 -0.24
C HIS A 232 0.46 -16.75 -1.26
N THR A 233 1.77 -16.80 -1.03
CA THR A 233 2.73 -17.45 -1.95
C THR A 233 2.55 -18.96 -2.02
N TYR A 234 2.05 -19.60 -0.95
CA TYR A 234 1.66 -21.00 -0.98
C TYR A 234 0.52 -21.26 -1.97
N TRP A 235 -0.58 -20.50 -1.86
CA TRP A 235 -1.73 -20.70 -2.74
C TRP A 235 -1.44 -20.34 -4.20
N GLU A 236 -0.67 -19.29 -4.42
CA GLU A 236 -0.32 -18.80 -5.76
C GLU A 236 0.68 -19.70 -6.47
N PHE A 237 1.83 -19.99 -5.85
CA PHE A 237 2.95 -20.62 -6.55
C PHE A 237 3.05 -22.13 -6.31
N GLU A 238 2.73 -22.59 -5.11
CA GLU A 238 2.87 -24.01 -4.75
C GLU A 238 1.60 -24.80 -5.12
N ASN A 239 0.45 -24.39 -4.59
CA ASN A 239 -0.82 -25.06 -4.86
C ASN A 239 -1.50 -24.60 -6.16
N ARG A 240 -1.15 -23.41 -6.68
CA ARG A 240 -1.67 -22.83 -7.92
C ARG A 240 -3.20 -22.78 -8.00
N SER A 241 -3.85 -22.40 -6.90
CA SER A 241 -5.30 -22.23 -6.82
C SER A 241 -5.67 -20.76 -6.91
N VAL A 242 -6.19 -20.34 -8.06
CA VAL A 242 -6.65 -18.96 -8.28
C VAL A 242 -7.67 -18.56 -7.22
N GLU A 243 -8.64 -19.41 -6.92
CA GLU A 243 -9.69 -19.12 -5.92
C GLU A 243 -9.10 -18.83 -4.53
N ASN A 244 -8.17 -19.68 -4.07
CA ASN A 244 -7.56 -19.51 -2.76
C ASN A 244 -6.60 -18.32 -2.74
N THR A 245 -5.84 -18.08 -3.81
CA THR A 245 -5.01 -16.86 -3.93
C THR A 245 -5.87 -15.61 -3.83
N MET A 246 -6.98 -15.54 -4.58
CA MET A 246 -7.88 -14.38 -4.55
C MET A 246 -8.48 -14.14 -3.17
N SER A 247 -8.74 -15.19 -2.38
CA SER A 247 -9.26 -15.04 -1.01
C SER A 247 -8.25 -14.44 -0.01
N THR A 248 -6.94 -14.49 -0.31
CA THR A 248 -5.87 -13.87 0.49
C THR A 248 -5.64 -12.39 0.12
N MET A 249 -6.36 -11.90 -0.89
CA MET A 249 -6.33 -10.52 -1.34
C MET A 249 -7.46 -9.70 -0.71
N VAL A 250 -7.38 -8.37 -0.75
CA VAL A 250 -8.48 -7.47 -0.39
C VAL A 250 -9.71 -7.67 -1.30
N GLN A 251 -10.78 -6.91 -1.05
CA GLN A 251 -12.02 -7.01 -1.84
C GLN A 251 -11.83 -6.61 -3.31
N GLU A 252 -10.98 -5.61 -3.58
CA GLU A 252 -10.68 -5.10 -4.93
C GLU A 252 -9.16 -5.06 -5.16
N PRO A 253 -8.52 -6.21 -5.43
CA PRO A 253 -7.08 -6.28 -5.64
C PRO A 253 -6.71 -6.00 -7.09
N TYR A 254 -5.45 -5.59 -7.31
CA TYR A 254 -4.87 -5.54 -8.64
C TYR A 254 -3.41 -6.02 -8.63
N VAL A 255 -2.97 -6.58 -9.76
CA VAL A 255 -1.60 -7.04 -9.98
C VAL A 255 -1.06 -6.39 -11.25
N ASN A 256 0.12 -5.79 -11.15
CA ASN A 256 0.82 -5.19 -12.28
C ASN A 256 2.06 -6.01 -12.62
N HIS A 257 2.07 -6.56 -13.83
CA HIS A 257 3.24 -7.22 -14.40
C HIS A 257 4.06 -6.22 -15.22
N VAL A 258 5.30 -5.97 -14.81
CA VAL A 258 6.18 -5.01 -15.48
C VAL A 258 7.45 -5.73 -15.94
N PRO A 259 7.58 -6.08 -17.24
CA PRO A 259 8.85 -6.60 -17.75
C PRO A 259 9.90 -5.50 -17.64
N THR A 260 10.96 -5.75 -16.86
CA THR A 260 12.06 -4.79 -16.70
C THR A 260 13.33 -5.33 -17.34
N VAL A 261 14.09 -4.46 -17.99
CA VAL A 261 15.48 -4.80 -18.39
C VAL A 261 16.45 -4.49 -17.25
N PHE A 262 16.03 -3.63 -16.32
CA PHE A 262 16.77 -3.23 -15.12
C PHE A 262 15.80 -2.66 -14.09
N THR A 263 15.96 -3.00 -12.81
CA THR A 263 15.14 -2.47 -11.71
C THR A 263 16.03 -1.69 -10.74
N LEU A 264 15.68 -0.43 -10.48
CA LEU A 264 16.28 0.41 -9.43
C LEU A 264 15.11 0.99 -8.62
N LEU A 265 14.72 0.32 -7.52
CA LEU A 265 13.61 0.75 -6.68
C LEU A 265 14.09 1.01 -5.24
N PRO A 266 13.88 2.22 -4.69
CA PRO A 266 14.19 2.53 -3.30
C PRO A 266 12.94 2.29 -2.42
N VAL A 267 12.59 1.05 -2.10
CA VAL A 267 11.49 0.76 -1.16
C VAL A 267 11.81 -0.48 -0.31
N ILE A 268 11.35 -0.48 0.95
CA ILE A 268 11.41 -1.59 1.90
C ILE A 268 10.70 -2.81 1.28
N SER A 269 11.49 -3.80 0.88
CA SER A 269 11.04 -5.09 0.37
C SER A 269 10.80 -6.02 1.55
N ILE A 270 9.58 -6.57 1.66
CA ILE A 270 9.39 -7.86 2.32
C ILE A 270 9.77 -8.91 1.27
N SER A 271 11.06 -9.23 1.18
CA SER A 271 11.49 -10.42 0.44
C SER A 271 11.89 -11.48 1.45
N ARG A 272 11.10 -12.55 1.53
CA ARG A 272 11.73 -13.85 1.76
C ARG A 272 12.49 -14.20 0.48
N ARG A 273 13.78 -14.48 0.62
CA ARG A 273 14.66 -14.85 -0.50
C ARG A 273 14.12 -16.10 -1.21
N LYS A 274 13.32 -15.91 -2.26
CA LYS A 274 13.24 -16.83 -3.40
C LYS A 274 14.05 -16.19 -4.53
N ALA A 275 15.37 -16.25 -4.40
CA ALA A 275 16.31 -15.47 -5.22
C ALA A 275 16.36 -15.89 -6.70
N ALA A 276 15.81 -17.05 -7.05
CA ALA A 276 15.69 -17.53 -8.42
C ALA A 276 14.85 -18.80 -8.42
N ASP A 277 13.59 -18.69 -8.85
CA ASP A 277 12.73 -19.83 -9.06
C ASP A 277 12.97 -20.42 -10.45
N SER A 278 12.92 -21.75 -10.50
CA SER A 278 13.11 -22.53 -11.72
C SER A 278 11.77 -22.79 -12.38
N TYR A 279 11.54 -22.21 -13.55
CA TYR A 279 10.30 -22.42 -14.31
C TYR A 279 10.59 -23.16 -15.62
N TYR A 280 9.61 -23.92 -16.08
CA TYR A 280 9.58 -24.43 -17.45
C TYR A 280 8.64 -23.53 -18.25
N LEU A 281 9.05 -23.12 -19.45
CA LEU A 281 8.11 -22.50 -20.39
C LEU A 281 7.20 -23.60 -20.98
N ASP A 282 6.05 -23.83 -20.34
CA ASP A 282 4.98 -24.74 -20.77
C ASP A 282 3.71 -23.95 -21.18
N ASP A 283 2.68 -24.65 -21.66
CA ASP A 283 1.40 -24.05 -22.10
C ASP A 283 0.65 -23.26 -21.02
N ARG A 284 1.12 -23.25 -19.77
CA ARG A 284 0.46 -22.62 -18.61
C ARG A 284 1.22 -21.39 -18.07
N TRP A 285 2.34 -21.01 -18.67
CA TRP A 285 3.20 -19.91 -18.19
C TRP A 285 3.58 -18.96 -19.34
N ASP A 286 2.63 -18.15 -19.79
CA ASP A 286 2.71 -17.28 -20.96
C ASP A 286 3.25 -15.87 -20.68
N TRP A 287 3.00 -15.35 -19.49
CA TRP A 287 3.22 -13.94 -19.16
C TRP A 287 4.69 -13.43 -19.19
N PRO A 288 5.76 -14.20 -18.90
CA PRO A 288 7.13 -13.67 -18.95
C PRO A 288 7.73 -13.69 -20.37
N ALA A 289 7.08 -14.40 -21.30
CA ALA A 289 7.51 -14.55 -22.68
C ALA A 289 6.30 -14.53 -23.64
N PRO A 290 5.47 -13.46 -23.61
CA PRO A 290 4.23 -13.43 -24.37
C PRO A 290 4.50 -13.51 -25.87
N GLY A 291 3.77 -14.40 -26.55
CA GLY A 291 3.91 -14.64 -27.99
C GLY A 291 5.11 -15.52 -28.39
N ILE A 292 5.91 -16.03 -27.45
CA ILE A 292 6.95 -17.02 -27.71
C ILE A 292 6.35 -18.41 -27.48
N PRO A 293 6.33 -19.31 -28.50
CA PRO A 293 5.84 -20.68 -28.31
C PRO A 293 6.61 -21.44 -27.22
N PRO A 294 5.98 -22.40 -26.53
CA PRO A 294 6.63 -23.22 -25.51
C PRO A 294 7.92 -23.85 -26.04
N THR A 295 9.04 -23.53 -25.39
CA THR A 295 10.37 -24.03 -25.80
C THR A 295 10.80 -25.27 -25.01
N GLY A 296 10.10 -25.59 -23.91
CA GLY A 296 10.49 -26.64 -22.98
C GLY A 296 11.80 -26.37 -22.21
N ARG A 297 12.41 -25.19 -22.40
CA ARG A 297 13.63 -24.81 -21.69
C ARG A 297 13.32 -24.44 -20.25
N LYS A 298 14.20 -24.89 -19.35
CA LYS A 298 14.23 -24.46 -17.97
C LYS A 298 14.82 -23.04 -17.90
N LEU A 299 14.12 -22.14 -17.23
CA LEU A 299 14.57 -20.77 -17.00
C LEU A 299 14.76 -20.53 -15.50
N GLU A 300 15.82 -19.81 -15.15
CA GLU A 300 16.08 -19.33 -13.79
C GLU A 300 16.11 -17.81 -13.83
N ILE A 301 15.05 -17.18 -13.34
CA ILE A 301 14.81 -15.74 -13.52
C ILE A 301 14.70 -15.07 -12.14
N PRO A 302 15.44 -13.97 -11.90
CA PRO A 302 15.22 -13.18 -10.70
C PRO A 302 13.92 -12.37 -10.81
N PHE A 303 13.07 -12.48 -9.80
CA PHE A 303 11.85 -11.69 -9.65
C PHE A 303 12.01 -10.69 -8.50
N THR A 304 11.36 -9.54 -8.61
CA THR A 304 11.24 -8.55 -7.55
C THR A 304 9.79 -8.14 -7.44
N ALA A 305 9.18 -8.38 -6.28
CA ALA A 305 7.82 -7.97 -5.99
C ALA A 305 7.82 -6.77 -5.02
N VAL A 306 7.02 -5.76 -5.33
CA VAL A 306 6.62 -4.72 -4.38
C VAL A 306 5.18 -5.03 -3.98
N VAL A 307 5.04 -5.49 -2.74
CA VAL A 307 3.77 -5.95 -2.18
C VAL A 307 3.26 -4.92 -1.19
N ASN A 308 2.01 -4.52 -1.36
CA ASN A 308 1.30 -3.71 -0.38
C ASN A 308 0.33 -4.60 0.39
N ILE A 309 0.42 -4.60 1.71
CA ILE A 309 -0.47 -5.34 2.61
C ILE A 309 -1.38 -4.33 3.32
N ARG A 310 -2.67 -4.65 3.39
CA ARG A 310 -3.68 -3.89 4.14
C ARG A 310 -4.34 -4.82 5.13
N GLY A 311 -4.19 -4.51 6.42
CA GLY A 311 -4.62 -5.40 7.49
C GLY A 311 -3.99 -6.79 7.37
N ASP A 312 -4.83 -7.81 7.14
CA ASP A 312 -4.43 -9.21 7.02
C ASP A 312 -4.38 -9.75 5.58
N ARG A 313 -4.44 -8.87 4.56
CA ARG A 313 -4.52 -9.28 3.16
C ARG A 313 -3.65 -8.44 2.25
N LEU A 314 -3.29 -9.03 1.11
CA LEU A 314 -2.56 -8.32 0.06
C LEU A 314 -3.51 -7.37 -0.68
N TYR A 315 -3.09 -6.11 -0.79
CA TYR A 315 -3.83 -5.07 -1.48
C TYR A 315 -3.45 -4.99 -2.96
N HIS A 316 -2.18 -4.80 -3.24
CA HIS A 316 -1.65 -4.87 -4.60
C HIS A 316 -0.23 -5.40 -4.62
N GLU A 317 0.14 -5.91 -5.78
CA GLU A 317 1.48 -6.39 -6.05
C GLU A 317 1.97 -5.86 -7.39
N HIS A 318 3.20 -5.36 -7.40
CA HIS A 318 3.92 -5.01 -8.62
C HIS A 318 5.08 -5.98 -8.76
N ILE A 319 4.99 -6.88 -9.74
CA ILE A 319 6.03 -7.88 -10.00
C ILE A 319 6.86 -7.41 -11.20
N GLY A 320 8.13 -7.16 -10.93
CA GLY A 320 9.17 -6.96 -11.92
C GLY A 320 10.03 -8.19 -12.06
N TRP A 321 10.56 -8.41 -13.26
CA TRP A 321 11.54 -9.46 -13.54
C TRP A 321 12.53 -9.01 -14.58
N ASP A 322 13.67 -9.70 -14.65
CA ASP A 322 14.72 -9.44 -15.64
C ASP A 322 14.40 -10.10 -16.99
N GLN A 323 13.83 -9.32 -17.90
CA GLN A 323 13.50 -9.75 -19.26
C GLN A 323 14.75 -10.08 -20.09
N GLY A 324 15.88 -9.42 -19.83
CA GLY A 324 17.15 -9.72 -20.49
C GLY A 324 17.57 -11.16 -20.19
N THR A 325 17.51 -11.55 -18.92
CA THR A 325 17.81 -12.91 -18.47
C THR A 325 16.89 -13.95 -19.11
N VAL A 326 15.59 -13.66 -19.23
CA VAL A 326 14.61 -14.51 -19.95
C VAL A 326 15.06 -14.75 -21.39
N LEU A 327 15.29 -13.68 -22.15
CA LEU A 327 15.61 -13.76 -23.56
C LEU A 327 16.97 -14.41 -23.82
N ALA A 328 17.96 -14.15 -22.97
CA ALA A 328 19.29 -14.76 -23.05
C ALA A 328 19.23 -16.29 -22.85
N GLN A 329 18.52 -16.77 -21.83
CA GLN A 329 18.39 -18.22 -21.56
C GLN A 329 17.55 -18.94 -22.63
N LEU A 330 16.56 -18.26 -23.22
CA LEU A 330 15.82 -18.75 -24.38
C LEU A 330 16.66 -18.77 -25.68
N GLY A 331 17.83 -18.14 -25.69
CA GLY A 331 18.68 -18.00 -26.88
C GLY A 331 18.11 -17.03 -27.92
N LEU A 332 17.25 -16.10 -27.48
CA LEU A 332 16.60 -15.10 -28.32
C LEU A 332 17.30 -13.74 -28.26
N MET A 333 18.27 -13.56 -27.36
CA MET A 333 19.04 -12.32 -27.22
C MET A 333 20.44 -12.46 -27.86
N PRO A 334 20.77 -11.65 -28.88
CA PRO A 334 22.13 -11.57 -29.41
C PRO A 334 23.13 -11.08 -28.37
N SER A 335 24.37 -11.58 -28.40
CA SER A 335 25.44 -11.11 -27.49
C SER A 335 25.93 -9.69 -27.81
N TYR A 336 25.71 -9.24 -29.05
CA TYR A 336 26.09 -7.92 -29.54
C TYR A 336 24.93 -7.30 -30.30
N LEU A 337 24.73 -6.00 -30.10
CA LEU A 337 23.74 -5.20 -30.82
C LEU A 337 24.43 -4.01 -31.50
N PRO A 338 23.92 -3.55 -32.66
CA PRO A 338 24.47 -2.39 -33.34
C PRO A 338 24.38 -1.16 -32.44
N TYR A 339 25.42 -0.33 -32.47
CA TYR A 339 25.44 0.96 -31.81
C TYR A 339 25.09 2.06 -32.83
N PRO A 340 23.88 2.65 -32.77
CA PRO A 340 23.39 3.54 -33.82
C PRO A 340 23.78 5.01 -33.62
N HIS A 341 24.46 5.35 -32.52
CA HIS A 341 24.75 6.73 -32.16
C HIS A 341 26.15 7.16 -32.58
N PRO A 342 26.40 8.48 -32.79
CA PRO A 342 27.73 8.99 -33.06
C PRO A 342 28.67 8.76 -31.88
N VAL A 343 29.89 8.29 -32.16
CA VAL A 343 30.96 8.19 -31.15
C VAL A 343 31.89 9.39 -31.30
N PRO A 344 32.23 10.10 -30.20
CA PRO A 344 33.25 11.14 -30.22
C PRO A 344 34.54 10.60 -30.87
N ASP A 345 35.16 11.40 -31.74
CA ASP A 345 36.42 11.06 -32.43
C ASP A 345 36.36 9.87 -33.43
N SER A 346 35.16 9.39 -33.79
CA SER A 346 34.97 8.43 -34.88
C SER A 346 34.79 9.13 -36.23
N GLN A 347 35.42 8.62 -37.29
CA GLN A 347 35.29 9.15 -38.67
C GLN A 347 33.92 8.88 -39.32
N GLY A 348 32.90 8.47 -38.56
CA GLY A 348 31.50 8.46 -38.99
C GLY A 348 31.11 7.37 -40.01
N GLN A 349 32.00 6.44 -40.34
CA GLN A 349 31.76 5.37 -41.32
C GLN A 349 31.89 3.95 -40.75
N GLU A 350 32.21 3.80 -39.47
CA GLU A 350 32.46 2.48 -38.88
C GLU A 350 31.16 1.87 -38.35
N LYS A 351 30.88 0.61 -38.73
CA LYS A 351 29.83 -0.18 -38.10
C LYS A 351 30.32 -0.61 -36.72
N LEU A 352 29.69 -0.08 -35.69
CA LEU A 352 30.01 -0.38 -34.30
C LEU A 352 28.94 -1.26 -33.68
N GLU A 353 29.37 -2.17 -32.82
CA GLU A 353 28.51 -2.97 -31.95
C GLU A 353 28.94 -2.81 -30.51
N TYR A 354 27.99 -2.94 -29.59
CA TYR A 354 28.25 -3.05 -28.16
C TYR A 354 27.82 -4.42 -27.67
N ARG A 355 28.53 -4.93 -26.66
CA ARG A 355 28.13 -6.16 -25.98
C ARG A 355 26.89 -5.86 -25.14
N VAL A 356 25.83 -6.65 -25.30
CA VAL A 356 24.59 -6.49 -24.54
C VAL A 356 24.88 -6.75 -23.05
N PRO A 357 24.52 -5.84 -22.13
CA PRO A 357 24.83 -5.96 -20.71
C PRO A 357 23.85 -6.92 -19.99
N VAL A 358 23.84 -8.19 -20.41
CA VAL A 358 22.97 -9.25 -19.89
C VAL A 358 23.80 -10.51 -19.66
N ALA A 359 23.76 -11.06 -18.43
CA ALA A 359 24.52 -12.26 -18.06
C ALA A 359 23.69 -13.56 -18.15
N GLY A 360 22.38 -13.49 -18.35
CA GLY A 360 21.53 -14.68 -18.42
C GLY A 360 21.48 -15.41 -17.08
N VAL A 361 21.74 -16.72 -17.08
CA VAL A 361 21.66 -17.55 -15.85
C VAL A 361 22.65 -17.12 -14.76
N GLU A 362 23.76 -16.50 -15.14
CA GLU A 362 24.73 -15.95 -14.18
C GLU A 362 24.13 -14.85 -13.31
N THR A 363 23.16 -14.08 -13.81
CA THR A 363 22.39 -13.10 -13.00
C THR A 363 21.67 -13.80 -11.85
N ALA A 364 20.96 -14.90 -12.14
CA ALA A 364 20.24 -15.68 -11.14
C ALA A 364 21.19 -16.33 -10.13
N ASN A 365 22.32 -16.86 -10.60
CA ASN A 365 23.34 -17.44 -9.74
C ASN A 365 23.94 -16.40 -8.78
N LYS A 366 24.26 -15.20 -9.27
CA LYS A 366 24.83 -14.11 -8.47
C LYS A 366 23.85 -13.60 -7.40
N MET A 367 22.55 -13.57 -7.71
CA MET A 367 21.50 -13.22 -6.73
C MET A 367 21.36 -14.28 -5.63
N ARG A 368 21.57 -15.55 -5.96
CA ARG A 368 21.50 -16.68 -5.02
C ARG A 368 22.75 -16.78 -4.15
N ASP A 369 23.91 -16.59 -4.76
CA ASP A 369 25.22 -16.60 -4.11
C ASP A 369 26.09 -15.48 -4.66
N LYS A 370 26.43 -14.54 -3.78
CA LYS A 370 27.25 -13.37 -4.11
C LYS A 370 28.66 -13.73 -4.60
N GLU A 371 29.16 -14.94 -4.36
CA GLU A 371 30.50 -15.38 -4.78
C GLU A 371 30.47 -16.22 -6.07
N ALA A 372 29.28 -16.53 -6.63
CA ALA A 372 29.14 -17.45 -7.76
C ALA A 372 29.72 -16.94 -9.10
N VAL A 373 29.83 -15.62 -9.27
CA VAL A 373 30.35 -14.94 -10.48
C VAL A 373 31.13 -13.72 -10.02
N GLU A 374 32.17 -13.28 -10.75
CA GLU A 374 32.91 -12.06 -10.39
C GLU A 374 31.99 -10.82 -10.46
N SER A 375 32.12 -9.91 -9.49
CA SER A 375 31.36 -8.66 -9.54
C SER A 375 31.96 -7.72 -10.58
N ASN A 376 31.15 -6.82 -11.14
CA ASN A 376 31.62 -5.67 -11.91
C ASN A 376 32.26 -5.97 -13.29
N GLU A 377 32.24 -7.21 -13.77
CA GLU A 377 32.79 -7.56 -15.10
C GLU A 377 32.18 -6.73 -16.25
N MET A 378 30.89 -6.40 -16.17
CA MET A 378 30.19 -5.64 -17.21
C MET A 378 30.74 -4.22 -17.39
N PHE A 379 31.43 -3.65 -16.39
CA PHE A 379 32.06 -2.34 -16.55
C PHE A 379 33.25 -2.35 -17.51
N ALA A 380 33.81 -3.53 -17.81
CA ALA A 380 34.87 -3.67 -18.80
C ALA A 380 34.33 -3.71 -20.25
N PHE A 381 33.00 -3.71 -20.45
CA PHE A 381 32.43 -3.79 -21.79
C PHE A 381 32.67 -2.49 -22.55
N GLY A 382 32.98 -2.62 -23.85
CA GLY A 382 33.26 -1.50 -24.73
C GLY A 382 32.68 -1.71 -26.13
N LEU A 383 32.77 -0.65 -26.94
CA LEU A 383 32.42 -0.71 -28.35
C LEU A 383 33.47 -1.50 -29.13
N ARG A 384 33.02 -2.27 -30.13
CA ARG A 384 33.89 -2.94 -31.10
C ARG A 384 33.49 -2.58 -32.53
N LYS A 385 34.45 -2.65 -33.45
CA LYS A 385 34.20 -2.54 -34.90
C LYS A 385 33.80 -3.90 -35.45
N VAL A 386 32.95 -3.90 -36.48
CA VAL A 386 32.37 -5.10 -37.11
C VAL A 386 32.73 -5.17 -38.58
#